data_AF-A0AAV9T3N2-F1
#
_entry.id   AF-A0AAV9T3N2-F1
#
_cell.length_a   1.000
_cell.length_b   1.000
_cell.length_c   1.000
_cell.angle_alpha   90.00
_cell.angle_beta   90.00
_cell.angle_gamma   90.00
#
_symmetry.space_group_name_H-M   'P 1'
#
loop_
_entity.id
_entity.type
_entity.pdbx_description
1 polymer ?
#
loop_
_entity_poly.entity_id
_entity_poly.type
_entity_poly.pdbx_seq_one_letter_code
_entity_poly.pdbx_strand_id
1 'polypeptide(L)'
;MKFSTTALIAGLALSAEAKLHNAGACVRNRQVMPIGGTGWSVSYSWSKKYEIMPEATRCACDYYRRRNTGNKQWDQCPDCKMEGDVCVSAGWHIGGDELNHYCTKYCGAPQSEGSNS
;
A
#
# COMPACT_ATOMS: atom_id res chain seq x y z
N MET A 1 -27.89 -51.35 -1.28
CA MET A 1 -26.74 -50.52 -1.72
C MET A 1 -27.05 -49.08 -1.38
N LYS A 2 -26.32 -48.45 -0.46
CA LYS A 2 -26.48 -47.03 -0.11
C LYS A 2 -25.17 -46.33 -0.47
N PHE A 3 -25.13 -45.70 -1.64
CA PHE A 3 -24.03 -44.83 -2.02
C PHE A 3 -24.23 -43.50 -1.29
N SER A 4 -23.45 -43.27 -0.24
CA SER A 4 -23.41 -41.97 0.43
C SER A 4 -22.38 -41.11 -0.30
N THR A 5 -22.87 -40.23 -1.17
CA THR A 5 -22.07 -39.24 -1.90
C THR A 5 -21.78 -38.07 -0.98
N THR A 6 -20.64 -38.10 -0.28
CA THR A 6 -20.12 -36.93 0.41
C THR A 6 -19.45 -36.02 -0.62
N ALA A 7 -20.17 -35.00 -1.08
CA ALA A 7 -19.60 -33.96 -1.93
C ALA A 7 -18.68 -33.06 -1.08
N LEU A 8 -17.36 -33.23 -1.24
CA LEU A 8 -16.37 -32.30 -0.72
C LEU A 8 -16.42 -31.01 -1.57
N ILE A 9 -17.12 -29.99 -1.07
CA ILE A 9 -17.05 -28.65 -1.64
C ILE A 9 -15.72 -28.04 -1.20
N ALA A 10 -14.71 -28.12 -2.06
CA ALA A 10 -13.48 -27.36 -1.91
C ALA A 10 -13.77 -25.88 -2.19
N GLY A 11 -13.98 -25.09 -1.14
CA GLY A 11 -14.13 -23.64 -1.27
C GLY A 11 -12.81 -23.01 -1.73
N LEU A 12 -12.83 -22.35 -2.90
CA LEU A 12 -11.73 -21.49 -3.33
C LEU A 12 -11.66 -20.28 -2.39
N ALA A 13 -10.65 -20.24 -1.52
CA ALA A 13 -10.33 -19.03 -0.78
C ALA A 13 -9.71 -18.02 -1.75
N LEU A 14 -10.46 -16.97 -2.08
CA LEU A 14 -9.92 -15.79 -2.77
C LEU A 14 -9.05 -15.03 -1.77
N SER A 15 -7.73 -15.19 -1.86
CA SER A 15 -6.79 -14.34 -1.12
C SER A 15 -6.66 -13.00 -1.85
N ALA A 16 -7.24 -11.94 -1.28
CA ALA A 16 -6.83 -10.58 -1.63
C ALA A 16 -5.42 -10.36 -1.06
N GLU A 17 -4.42 -10.29 -1.93
CA GLU A 17 -3.05 -9.90 -1.56
C GLU A 17 -2.93 -8.39 -1.67
N ALA A 18 -2.71 -7.72 -0.53
CA ALA A 18 -2.36 -6.31 -0.55
C ALA A 18 -0.93 -6.16 -1.08
N LYS A 19 -0.68 -5.15 -1.91
CA LYS A 19 0.70 -4.76 -2.25
C LYS A 19 1.31 -4.12 -0.99
N LEU A 20 2.13 -4.88 -0.29
CA LEU A 20 2.76 -4.47 0.97
C LEU A 20 4.04 -3.67 0.73
N HIS A 21 4.27 -2.72 1.62
CA HIS A 21 5.37 -1.78 1.59
C HIS A 21 5.94 -1.60 3.01
N ASN A 22 7.23 -1.30 3.11
CA ASN A 22 7.86 -0.91 4.38
C ASN A 22 7.86 0.61 4.60
N ALA A 23 7.47 1.39 3.59
CA ALA A 23 7.31 2.83 3.68
C ALA A 23 6.14 3.32 2.82
N GLY A 24 5.53 4.43 3.21
CA GLY A 24 4.46 5.05 2.45
C GLY A 24 4.24 6.50 2.79
N ALA A 25 3.76 7.26 1.82
CA ALA A 25 3.45 8.67 1.96
C ALA A 25 2.16 9.05 1.23
N CYS A 26 1.46 10.05 1.79
CA CYS A 26 0.44 10.78 1.06
C CYS A 26 1.12 11.81 0.17
N VAL A 27 0.76 11.87 -1.11
CA VAL A 27 1.47 12.69 -2.09
C VAL A 27 0.51 13.48 -3.00
N ARG A 28 1.05 14.48 -3.68
CA ARG A 28 0.36 15.23 -4.75
C ARG A 28 1.27 15.45 -5.94
N ASN A 29 0.69 15.97 -7.03
CA ASN A 29 1.41 16.34 -8.25
C ASN A 29 2.23 15.20 -8.85
N ARG A 30 1.72 13.95 -8.77
CA ARG A 30 2.43 12.79 -9.32
C ARG A 30 2.53 12.86 -10.84
N GLN A 31 3.76 12.87 -11.34
CA GLN A 31 4.11 12.80 -12.74
C GLN A 31 4.90 11.52 -12.99
N VAL A 32 4.49 10.77 -14.02
CA VAL A 32 5.24 9.60 -14.49
C VAL A 32 5.87 10.01 -15.82
N MET A 33 7.20 10.04 -15.87
CA MET A 33 7.92 10.53 -17.04
C MET A 33 8.92 9.46 -17.49
N PRO A 34 9.02 9.18 -18.79
CA PRO A 34 10.05 8.28 -19.28
C PRO A 34 11.44 8.88 -19.00
N ILE A 35 12.37 8.04 -18.59
CA ILE A 35 13.79 8.36 -18.41
C ILE A 35 14.60 7.41 -19.30
N GLY A 36 15.67 7.91 -19.89
CA GLY A 36 16.46 7.17 -20.88
C GLY A 36 15.96 7.41 -22.31
N GLY A 37 16.62 6.80 -23.28
CA GLY A 37 16.46 7.08 -24.72
C GLY A 37 15.07 6.81 -25.30
N THR A 38 15.00 6.52 -26.60
CA THR A 38 13.71 6.19 -27.24
C THR A 38 13.10 4.92 -26.63
N GLY A 39 11.80 4.67 -26.85
CA GLY A 39 11.07 3.51 -26.30
C GLY A 39 11.64 2.12 -26.66
N TRP A 40 12.61 2.06 -27.57
CA TRP A 40 13.34 0.85 -27.98
C TRP A 40 14.73 0.73 -27.32
N SER A 41 15.14 1.72 -26.53
CA SER A 41 16.43 1.70 -25.86
C SER A 41 16.39 0.84 -24.61
N VAL A 42 17.48 0.10 -24.36
CA VAL A 42 17.68 -0.65 -23.10
C VAL A 42 17.68 0.26 -21.86
N SER A 43 17.89 1.57 -22.07
CA SER A 43 17.81 2.59 -21.03
C SER A 43 16.40 3.11 -20.74
N TYR A 44 15.40 2.73 -21.54
CA TYR A 44 14.04 3.24 -21.40
C TYR A 44 13.41 2.73 -20.10
N SER A 45 13.25 3.65 -19.16
CA SER A 45 12.70 3.43 -17.83
C SER A 45 11.68 4.52 -17.51
N TRP A 46 11.08 4.47 -16.33
CA TRP A 46 10.07 5.44 -15.88
C TRP A 46 10.44 6.00 -14.51
N SER A 47 10.45 7.34 -14.40
CA SER A 47 10.55 8.01 -13.11
C SER A 47 9.17 8.38 -12.63
N LYS A 48 9.00 8.31 -11.31
CA LYS A 48 7.89 8.98 -10.63
C LYS A 48 8.44 10.20 -9.92
N LYS A 49 7.86 11.36 -10.20
CA LYS A 49 8.07 12.59 -9.43
C LYS A 49 6.77 12.93 -8.72
N TYR A 50 6.82 13.20 -7.42
CA TYR A 50 5.67 13.61 -6.63
C TYR A 50 6.13 14.48 -5.46
N GLU A 51 5.20 15.22 -4.87
CA GLU A 51 5.43 15.98 -3.65
C GLU A 51 4.80 15.25 -2.47
N ILE A 52 5.60 14.96 -1.45
CA ILE A 52 5.09 14.41 -0.19
C ILE A 52 4.29 15.48 0.55
N MET A 53 3.18 15.08 1.15
CA MET A 53 2.36 15.89 2.02
C MET A 53 2.54 15.41 3.47
N PRO A 54 3.45 16.01 4.26
CA PRO A 54 3.83 15.47 5.58
C PRO A 54 2.66 15.39 6.56
N GLU A 55 1.82 16.43 6.63
CA GLU A 55 0.65 16.45 7.52
C GLU A 55 -0.38 15.38 7.17
N ALA A 56 -0.68 15.21 5.87
CA ALA A 56 -1.57 14.16 5.41
C ALA A 56 -0.97 12.76 5.67
N THR A 57 0.34 12.62 5.48
CA THR A 57 1.07 11.37 5.75
C THR A 57 1.04 11.03 7.22
N ARG A 58 1.26 12.01 8.10
CA ARG A 58 1.14 11.84 9.55
C ARG A 58 -0.25 11.39 9.95
N CYS A 59 -1.29 12.05 9.44
CA CYS A 59 -2.68 11.65 9.63
C CYS A 59 -2.92 10.19 9.23
N ALA A 60 -2.48 9.78 8.04
CA ALA A 60 -2.65 8.40 7.56
C ALA A 60 -1.83 7.40 8.40
N CYS A 61 -0.62 7.75 8.81
CA CYS A 61 0.23 6.93 9.67
C CYS A 61 -0.42 6.72 11.04
N ASP A 62 -1.05 7.75 11.61
CA ASP A 62 -1.79 7.65 12.88
C ASP A 62 -3.04 6.77 12.76
N TYR A 63 -3.68 6.70 11.59
CA TYR A 63 -4.74 5.71 11.33
C TYR A 63 -4.18 4.29 11.27
N TYR A 64 -3.08 4.07 10.54
CA TYR A 64 -2.42 2.76 10.45
C TYR A 64 -1.94 2.23 11.80
N ARG A 65 -1.34 3.08 12.62
CA ARG A 65 -0.86 2.69 13.95
C ARG A 65 -1.99 2.23 14.88
N ARG A 66 -3.20 2.75 14.68
CA ARG A 66 -4.41 2.37 15.44
C ARG A 66 -5.22 1.27 14.76
N ARG A 67 -4.77 0.78 13.60
CA ARG A 67 -5.50 -0.20 12.80
C ARG A 67 -5.46 -1.56 13.48
N ASN A 68 -6.63 -2.18 13.57
CA ASN A 68 -6.82 -3.54 14.06
C ASN A 68 -8.11 -4.11 13.45
N THR A 69 -8.07 -4.45 12.17
CA THR A 69 -9.26 -4.88 11.40
C THR A 69 -9.36 -6.39 11.18
N GLY A 70 -8.38 -7.15 11.66
CA GLY A 70 -8.26 -8.58 11.38
C GLY A 70 -6.87 -9.12 11.72
N ASN A 71 -6.54 -10.28 11.15
CA ASN A 71 -5.32 -11.03 11.45
C ASN A 71 -4.33 -11.07 10.27
N LYS A 72 -4.60 -10.37 9.16
CA LYS A 72 -3.66 -10.29 8.04
C LYS A 72 -2.56 -9.27 8.33
N GLN A 73 -1.45 -9.38 7.60
CA GLN A 73 -0.28 -8.51 7.81
C GLN A 73 -0.64 -7.02 7.73
N TRP A 74 -1.48 -6.59 6.79
CA TRP A 74 -1.91 -5.18 6.65
C TRP A 74 -3.13 -4.80 7.50
N ASP A 75 -3.69 -5.71 8.29
CA ASP A 75 -4.80 -5.40 9.20
C ASP A 75 -4.36 -4.72 10.48
N GLN A 76 -3.05 -4.76 10.77
CA GLN A 76 -2.43 -4.20 11.94
C GLN A 76 -1.11 -3.54 11.53
N CYS A 77 -0.73 -2.46 12.19
CA CYS A 77 0.61 -1.90 12.03
C CYS A 77 1.19 -1.48 13.39
N PRO A 78 1.62 -2.45 14.22
CA PRO A 78 2.13 -2.17 15.55
C PRO A 78 3.46 -1.41 15.55
N ASP A 79 4.18 -1.47 14.42
CA ASP A 79 5.50 -0.87 14.23
C ASP A 79 5.46 0.39 13.34
N CYS A 80 4.27 0.83 12.90
CA CYS A 80 4.12 2.04 12.09
C CYS A 80 4.55 3.29 12.87
N LYS A 81 5.46 4.05 12.28
CA LYS A 81 5.92 5.33 12.81
C LYS A 81 6.27 6.30 11.69
N MET A 82 6.26 7.58 12.01
CA MET A 82 6.81 8.59 11.12
C MET A 82 8.33 8.58 11.20
N GLU A 83 8.99 8.53 10.05
CA GLU A 83 10.42 8.81 9.88
C GLU A 83 10.58 9.91 8.83
N GLY A 84 10.97 11.12 9.27
CA GLY A 84 10.91 12.31 8.41
C GLY A 84 9.47 12.58 7.95
N ASP A 85 9.27 12.69 6.65
CA ASP A 85 7.98 12.97 6.02
C ASP A 85 7.21 11.71 5.57
N VAL A 86 7.74 10.51 5.85
CA VAL A 86 7.15 9.23 5.44
C VAL A 86 6.73 8.39 6.65
N CYS A 87 5.71 7.55 6.45
CA CYS A 87 5.34 6.52 7.42
C CYS A 87 6.10 5.23 7.09
N VAL A 88 6.76 4.63 8.06
CA VAL A 88 7.54 3.39 7.89
C VAL A 88 7.03 2.28 8.78
N SER A 89 7.23 1.04 8.32
CA SER A 89 6.93 -0.21 9.01
C SER A 89 7.98 -1.26 8.62
N ALA A 90 8.80 -1.67 9.59
CA ALA A 90 9.82 -2.71 9.38
C ALA A 90 9.18 -4.07 9.04
N GLY A 91 7.97 -4.33 9.54
CA GLY A 91 7.19 -5.53 9.31
C GLY A 91 6.34 -5.52 8.04
N TRP A 92 6.52 -4.55 7.13
CA TRP A 92 5.82 -4.50 5.85
C TRP A 92 4.30 -4.48 5.98
N HIS A 93 3.79 -3.70 6.92
CA HIS A 93 2.36 -3.65 7.24
C HIS A 93 1.57 -2.62 6.39
N ILE A 94 2.25 -1.83 5.54
CA ILE A 94 1.63 -0.75 4.76
C ILE A 94 1.09 -1.30 3.45
N GLY A 95 -0.23 -1.45 3.35
CA GLY A 95 -0.94 -1.78 2.11
C GLY A 95 -1.13 -0.56 1.20
N GLY A 96 -0.81 -0.68 -0.09
CA GLY A 96 -0.91 0.44 -1.04
C GLY A 96 -2.33 1.00 -1.21
N ASP A 97 -3.33 0.12 -1.32
CA ASP A 97 -4.74 0.53 -1.51
C ASP A 97 -5.31 1.15 -0.23
N GLU A 98 -5.01 0.56 0.93
CA GLU A 98 -5.45 1.08 2.22
C GLU A 98 -4.78 2.42 2.56
N LEU A 99 -3.49 2.60 2.23
CA LEU A 99 -2.82 3.89 2.37
C LEU A 99 -3.47 4.96 1.49
N ASN A 100 -3.78 4.60 0.24
CA ASN A 100 -4.46 5.52 -0.66
C ASN A 100 -5.86 5.90 -0.12
N HIS A 101 -6.56 4.94 0.46
CA HIS A 101 -7.85 5.19 1.11
C HIS A 101 -7.72 6.19 2.25
N TYR A 102 -6.74 6.03 3.16
CA TYR A 102 -6.53 6.97 4.25
C TYR A 102 -6.15 8.37 3.76
N CYS A 103 -5.19 8.45 2.82
CA CYS A 103 -4.75 9.71 2.23
C CYS A 103 -5.90 10.48 1.57
N THR A 104 -6.74 9.79 0.78
CA THR A 104 -7.80 10.42 -0.03
C THR A 104 -9.09 10.68 0.71
N LYS A 105 -9.51 9.80 1.61
CA LYS A 105 -10.81 9.92 2.30
C LYS A 105 -10.73 10.67 3.61
N TYR A 106 -9.61 10.58 4.33
CA TYR A 106 -9.52 11.11 5.69
C TYR A 106 -8.48 12.22 5.85
N CYS A 107 -7.41 12.20 5.05
CA CYS A 107 -6.25 13.09 5.27
C CYS A 107 -6.07 14.17 4.18
N GLY A 108 -6.99 14.29 3.23
CA GLY A 108 -7.05 15.39 2.26
C GLY A 108 -5.97 15.40 1.17
N ALA A 109 -5.22 14.30 1.01
CA ALA A 109 -4.27 14.15 -0.09
C ALA A 109 -4.94 13.48 -1.30
N PRO A 110 -4.60 13.85 -2.54
CA PRO A 110 -5.26 13.31 -3.72
C PRO A 110 -4.86 11.85 -4.04
N GLN A 111 -3.75 11.36 -3.48
CA GLN A 111 -3.23 10.01 -3.71
C GLN A 111 -2.18 9.62 -2.65
N SER A 112 -1.71 8.38 -2.69
CA SER A 112 -0.57 7.89 -1.92
C SER A 112 0.46 7.18 -2.79
N GLU A 113 1.68 7.04 -2.27
CA GLU A 113 2.71 6.17 -2.83
C GLU A 113 3.28 5.28 -1.72
N GLY A 114 3.31 3.97 -1.99
CA GLY A 114 4.03 2.99 -1.20
C GLY A 114 5.40 2.71 -1.83
N SER A 115 6.43 2.60 -0.99
CA SER A 115 7.80 2.35 -1.41
C SER A 115 8.44 1.26 -0.57
N ASN A 116 9.45 0.63 -1.15
CA ASN A 116 10.28 -0.36 -0.49
C ASN A 116 11.66 0.29 -0.28
N SER A 117 11.93 0.71 0.94
CA SER A 117 13.21 1.28 1.40
C SER A 117 14.25 0.21 1.67
#